data_AF-A0A1J3D431-F1
#
_entry.id   AF-A0A1J3D431-F1
#
_cell.length_a   1.000
_cell.length_b   1.000
_cell.length_c   1.000
_cell.angle_alpha   90.00
_cell.angle_beta   90.00
_cell.angle_gamma   90.00
#
_symmetry.space_group_name_H-M   'P 1'
#
loop_
_entity.id
_entity.type
_entity.pdbx_description
1 polymer ?
#
loop_
_entity_poly.entity_id
_entity_poly.type
_entity_poly.pdbx_seq_one_letter_code
_entity_poly.pdbx_strand_id
1 'polypeptide(L)'
;GHSMSDPGSTYRTRDEISGVRQVRDPIDRVRKLIISHDIATEKELKDMEKEVRKEVDAAVAQAKESPIPEPSELFTNIYVKGFGSESFGADRKELRATLP
;
A
#
# COMPACT_ATOMS: atom_id res chain seq x y z
N GLY A 1 2.06 -11.17 -9.38
CA GLY A 1 2.84 -10.54 -10.45
C GLY A 1 3.76 -9.48 -9.89
N HIS A 2 4.42 -8.74 -10.78
CA HIS A 2 5.22 -7.58 -10.42
C HIS A 2 4.35 -6.40 -9.97
N SER A 3 3.16 -6.24 -10.56
CA SER A 3 2.19 -5.20 -10.19
C SER A 3 0.76 -5.64 -10.56
N MET A 4 -0.24 -4.79 -10.29
CA MET A 4 -1.60 -5.02 -10.77
C MET A 4 -1.68 -5.09 -12.31
N SER A 5 -0.84 -4.33 -13.00
CA SER A 5 -0.75 -4.31 -14.47
C SER A 5 0.11 -5.42 -15.04
N ASP A 6 1.02 -5.99 -14.23
CA ASP A 6 1.82 -7.15 -14.59
C ASP A 6 1.56 -8.33 -13.64
N PRO A 7 0.58 -9.19 -13.97
CA PRO A 7 0.18 -10.31 -13.11
C PRO A 7 1.21 -11.45 -13.05
N GLY A 8 2.17 -11.50 -13.99
CA GLY A 8 3.22 -12.52 -14.07
C GLY A 8 2.80 -13.92 -14.52
N SER A 9 1.51 -14.15 -14.76
CA SER A 9 0.98 -15.42 -15.29
C SER A 9 1.30 -15.67 -16.76
N THR A 10 1.82 -14.67 -17.47
CA THR A 10 2.21 -14.75 -18.88
C THR A 10 3.61 -15.30 -19.09
N TYR A 11 4.46 -15.27 -18.05
CA TYR A 11 5.87 -15.66 -18.14
C TYR A 11 6.34 -16.56 -16.98
N ARG A 12 5.42 -16.99 -16.10
CA ARG A 12 5.68 -17.99 -15.04
C ARG A 12 4.58 -19.04 -15.03
N THR A 13 4.93 -20.27 -14.67
CA THR A 13 3.95 -21.35 -14.58
C THR A 13 3.26 -21.33 -13.21
N ARG A 14 2.01 -21.82 -13.18
CA ARG A 14 1.26 -21.94 -11.92
C ARG A 14 1.92 -22.91 -10.94
N ASP A 15 2.54 -23.96 -11.46
CA ASP A 15 3.21 -25.00 -10.67
C ASP A 15 4.48 -24.47 -9.99
N GLU A 16 5.24 -23.63 -10.69
CA GLU A 16 6.39 -22.95 -10.10
C GLU A 16 5.95 -22.03 -8.95
N ILE A 17 4.91 -21.22 -9.18
CA ILE A 17 4.38 -20.28 -8.19
C ILE A 17 3.84 -21.01 -6.95
N SER A 18 3.05 -22.06 -7.15
CA SER A 18 2.49 -22.84 -6.06
C SER A 18 3.57 -23.59 -5.27
N GLY A 19 4.56 -24.18 -5.95
CA GLY A 19 5.68 -24.88 -5.33
C GLY A 19 6.52 -23.96 -4.45
N VAL A 20 6.84 -22.75 -4.91
CA VAL A 20 7.56 -21.76 -4.09
C VAL A 20 6.73 -21.35 -2.88
N ARG A 21 5.43 -21.09 -3.05
CA ARG A 21 4.55 -20.71 -1.94
C ARG A 21 4.41 -21.81 -0.89
N GLN A 22 4.38 -23.08 -1.29
CA GLN A 22 4.24 -24.19 -0.33
C GLN A 22 5.54 -24.47 0.42
N VAL A 23 6.70 -24.36 -0.23
CA VAL A 23 7.98 -24.82 0.32
C VAL A 23 8.79 -23.68 0.95
N ARG A 24 8.58 -22.43 0.52
CA ARG A 24 9.43 -21.28 0.88
C ARG A 24 8.68 -20.09 1.47
N ASP A 25 7.45 -20.27 1.94
CA ASP A 25 6.71 -19.19 2.62
C ASP A 25 7.39 -18.82 3.95
N PRO A 26 7.94 -17.59 4.07
CA PRO A 26 8.58 -17.16 5.31
C PRO A 26 7.59 -16.99 6.46
N ILE A 27 6.33 -16.65 6.19
CA ILE A 27 5.30 -16.45 7.22
C ILE A 27 4.98 -17.80 7.85
N ASP A 28 4.77 -18.83 7.03
CA ASP A 28 4.51 -20.18 7.54
C ASP A 28 5.71 -20.75 8.31
N ARG A 29 6.93 -20.50 7.82
CA ARG A 29 8.16 -20.90 8.52
C ARG A 29 8.28 -20.24 9.89
N VAL A 30 8.03 -18.93 9.99
CA VAL A 30 8.08 -18.20 11.26
C VAL A 30 6.95 -18.63 12.18
N ARG A 31 5.73 -18.85 11.66
CA ARG A 31 4.60 -19.39 12.44
C ARG A 31 4.98 -20.70 13.13
N LYS A 32 5.59 -21.64 12.41
CA LYS A 32 6.06 -22.92 12.97
C LYS A 32 7.10 -22.72 14.07
N LEU A 33 8.04 -21.80 13.90
CA LEU A 33 9.04 -21.48 14.92
C LEU A 33 8.42 -20.90 16.19
N ILE A 34 7.44 -19.99 16.06
CA ILE A 34 6.72 -19.41 17.20
C ILE A 34 6.02 -20.49 18.01
N ILE A 35 5.29 -21.38 17.33
CA ILE A 35 4.56 -22.48 17.98
C ILE A 35 5.54 -23.48 18.60
N SER A 36 6.62 -23.85 17.90
CA SER A 36 7.57 -24.86 18.38
C SER A 36 8.39 -24.41 19.59
N HIS A 37 8.47 -23.10 19.84
CA HIS A 37 9.16 -22.51 20.98
C HIS A 37 8.17 -22.01 22.05
N ASP A 38 6.90 -22.40 21.97
CA ASP A 38 5.84 -22.03 22.91
C ASP A 38 5.71 -20.51 23.12
N ILE A 39 6.04 -19.70 22.10
CA ILE A 39 5.98 -18.23 22.15
C ILE A 39 4.52 -17.76 22.03
N ALA A 40 3.71 -18.47 21.24
CA ALA A 40 2.28 -18.23 21.10
C ALA A 40 1.57 -19.50 20.60
N THR A 41 0.29 -19.60 20.92
CA THR A 41 -0.59 -20.68 20.44
C THR A 41 -1.14 -20.40 19.04
N GLU A 42 -1.58 -21.44 18.33
CA GLU A 42 -2.28 -21.28 17.05
C GLU A 42 -3.51 -20.38 17.15
N LYS A 43 -4.21 -20.41 18.29
CA LYS A 43 -5.40 -19.60 18.52
C LYS A 43 -5.04 -18.11 18.59
N GLU A 44 -4.02 -17.77 19.38
CA GLU A 44 -3.55 -16.38 19.52
C GLU A 44 -3.08 -15.82 18.18
N LEU A 45 -2.37 -16.61 17.37
CA LEU A 45 -1.95 -16.20 16.03
C LEU A 45 -3.15 -15.97 15.09
N LYS A 46 -4.16 -16.85 15.13
CA LYS A 46 -5.40 -16.66 14.35
C LYS A 46 -6.19 -15.45 14.79
N ASP A 47 -6.24 -15.16 16.09
CA ASP A 47 -6.95 -14.00 16.60
C ASP A 47 -6.20 -12.71 16.24
N MET A 48 -4.86 -12.71 16.26
CA MET A 48 -4.04 -11.61 15.73
C MET A 48 -4.32 -11.34 14.25
N GLU A 49 -4.38 -12.38 13.40
CA GLU A 49 -4.71 -12.23 11.98
C GLU A 49 -6.10 -11.58 11.76
N LYS A 50 -7.07 -11.87 12.62
CA LYS A 50 -8.40 -11.24 12.56
C LYS A 50 -8.36 -9.77 12.96
N GLU A 51 -7.62 -9.41 14.00
CA GLU A 51 -7.51 -8.02 14.42
C GLU A 51 -6.81 -7.18 13.34
N VAL A 52 -5.69 -7.66 12.79
CA VAL A 52 -5.00 -6.99 11.67
C VAL A 52 -5.93 -6.81 10.48
N ARG A 53 -6.77 -7.80 10.15
CA ARG A 53 -7.73 -7.67 9.06
C ARG A 53 -8.77 -6.58 9.33
N LYS A 54 -9.28 -6.48 10.56
CA LYS A 54 -10.22 -5.41 10.94
C LYS A 54 -9.57 -4.02 10.83
N GLU A 55 -8.32 -3.88 11.26
CA GLU A 55 -7.57 -2.62 11.13
C GLU A 55 -7.40 -2.20 9.67
N VAL A 56 -7.03 -3.15 8.80
CA VAL A 56 -6.91 -2.89 7.35
C VAL A 56 -8.26 -2.51 6.73
N ASP A 57 -9.33 -3.24 7.07
CA ASP A 57 -10.67 -2.96 6.53
C ASP A 57 -11.16 -1.56 6.97
N ALA A 58 -10.91 -1.17 8.22
CA ALA A 58 -11.23 0.15 8.74
C ALA A 58 -10.42 1.26 8.05
N ALA A 59 -9.11 1.06 7.86
CA ALA A 59 -8.26 2.02 7.15
C ALA A 59 -8.68 2.19 5.68
N VAL A 60 -9.08 1.11 5.01
CA VAL A 60 -9.60 1.16 3.64
C VAL A 60 -10.92 1.92 3.58
N ALA A 61 -11.82 1.72 4.54
CA ALA A 61 -13.08 2.46 4.60
C ALA A 61 -12.82 3.97 4.76
N GLN A 62 -11.96 4.36 5.71
CA GLN A 62 -11.57 5.75 5.92
C GLN A 62 -10.93 6.38 4.67
N ALA A 63 -10.04 5.64 3.99
CA ALA A 63 -9.41 6.11 2.77
C ALA A 63 -10.41 6.35 1.62
N LYS A 64 -11.47 5.53 1.53
CA LYS A 64 -12.53 5.70 0.53
C LYS A 64 -13.49 6.84 0.83
N GLU A 65 -13.72 7.12 2.11
CA GLU A 65 -14.55 8.24 2.57
C GLU A 65 -13.83 9.59 2.51
N SER A 66 -12.50 9.57 2.38
CA SER A 66 -11.70 10.78 2.31
C SER A 66 -12.07 11.60 1.06
N PRO A 67 -12.27 12.92 1.19
CA PRO A 67 -12.60 13.76 0.06
C PRO A 67 -11.46 13.79 -0.96
N ILE A 68 -11.80 14.05 -2.22
CA ILE A 68 -10.81 14.31 -3.26
C ILE A 68 -10.07 15.61 -2.91
N PRO A 69 -8.73 15.65 -3.04
CA PRO A 69 -7.96 16.87 -2.85
C PRO A 69 -8.45 18.02 -3.75
N GLU A 70 -8.41 19.24 -3.24
CA GLU A 70 -8.76 20.41 -4.04
C GLU A 70 -7.76 20.57 -5.19
N PRO A 71 -8.18 20.99 -6.40
CA PRO A 71 -7.27 21.16 -7.54
C PRO A 71 -6.08 22.10 -7.27
N SER A 72 -6.22 23.04 -6.33
CA SER A 72 -5.14 23.93 -5.90
C SER A 72 -3.98 23.20 -5.21
N GLU A 73 -4.21 22.02 -4.63
CA GLU A 73 -3.17 21.22 -3.98
C GLU A 73 -2.09 20.74 -4.95
N LEU A 74 -2.43 20.61 -6.25
CA LEU A 74 -1.48 20.24 -7.31
C LEU A 74 -0.25 21.16 -7.38
N PHE A 75 -0.36 22.40 -6.92
CA PHE A 75 0.72 23.39 -6.95
C PHE A 75 1.46 23.50 -5.61
N THR A 76 1.01 22.81 -4.58
CA THR A 76 1.69 22.84 -3.27
C THR A 76 2.92 21.92 -3.27
N ASN A 77 3.86 22.16 -2.34
CA ASN A 77 5.07 21.34 -2.14
C ASN A 77 6.07 21.28 -3.33
N ILE A 78 5.97 22.21 -4.28
CA ILE A 78 6.93 22.33 -5.39
C ILE A 78 8.16 23.15 -4.96
N TYR A 79 7.95 24.24 -4.24
CA TYR A 79 9.01 25.10 -3.70
C TYR A 79 8.86 25.26 -2.19
N VAL A 80 9.93 25.72 -1.54
CA VAL A 80 9.89 26.14 -0.14
C VAL A 80 8.94 27.33 0.02
N LYS A 81 8.25 27.36 1.16
CA LYS A 81 7.38 28.48 1.53
C LYS A 81 8.16 29.80 1.60
N GLY A 82 7.62 30.85 0.99
CA GLY A 82 8.14 32.20 0.90
C GLY A 82 8.93 32.46 -0.38
N PHE A 83 8.98 31.50 -1.32
CA PHE A 83 9.79 31.66 -2.53
C PHE A 83 9.15 32.59 -3.57
N GLY A 84 7.85 32.91 -3.43
CA GLY A 84 7.16 33.93 -4.23
C GLY A 84 7.05 33.58 -5.72
N SER A 85 7.17 32.30 -6.06
CA SER A 85 7.11 31.83 -7.45
C SER A 85 5.68 31.60 -7.90
N GLU A 86 5.43 31.83 -9.18
CA GLU A 86 4.12 31.61 -9.79
C GLU A 86 4.19 30.38 -10.69
N SER A 87 3.31 29.42 -10.45
CA SER A 87 3.19 28.23 -11.28
C SER A 87 1.90 28.26 -12.09
N PHE A 88 1.99 27.81 -13.34
CA PHE A 88 0.87 27.75 -14.27
C PHE A 88 0.61 26.31 -14.70
N GLY A 89 -0.65 25.98 -14.98
CA GLY A 89 -1.02 24.73 -15.66
C GLY A 89 -0.35 24.61 -17.05
N ALA A 90 -0.38 23.39 -17.63
CA ALA A 90 0.27 23.09 -18.90
C ALA A 90 -0.20 23.98 -20.08
N ASP A 91 -1.44 24.46 -20.03
CA ASP A 91 -2.05 25.34 -21.03
C ASP A 91 -1.84 26.84 -20.75
N ARG A 92 -1.29 27.19 -19.58
CA ARG A 92 -1.10 28.55 -19.04
C ARG A 92 -2.36 29.42 -18.96
N LYS A 93 -3.55 28.84 -19.07
CA LYS A 93 -4.81 29.58 -19.18
C LYS A 93 -5.74 29.41 -17.99
N GLU A 94 -5.72 28.23 -17.35
CA GLU A 94 -6.79 27.88 -16.40
C GLU A 94 -6.39 27.92 -14.92
N LEU A 95 -5.10 27.78 -14.58
CA LEU A 95 -4.64 27.90 -13.20
C LEU A 95 -3.34 28.69 -13.07
N ARG A 96 -3.39 29.76 -12.25
CA ARG A 96 -2.24 30.48 -11.70
C ARG A 96 -2.29 30.30 -10.18
N ALA A 97 -1.31 29.61 -9.62
CA ALA A 97 -1.13 29.51 -8.18
C ALA A 97 0.11 30.29 -7.77
N THR A 98 -0.03 31.17 -6.78
CA THR A 98 1.13 31.74 -6.07
C THR A 98 1.61 30.67 -5.11
N LEU A 99 2.80 30.16 -5.38
CA LEU A 99 3.43 29.13 -4.55
C LEU A 99 3.74 29.75 -3.18
N PRO A 100 3.56 28.98 -2.09
CA PRO A 100 3.73 29.48 -0.74
C PRO A 100 5.06 30.17 -0.53
#